data_AF-A0AAD6VMR2-F1
#
_entry.id   AF-A0AAD6VMR2-F1
#
_cell.length_a   1.000
_cell.length_b   1.000
_cell.length_c   1.000
_cell.angle_alpha   90.00
_cell.angle_beta   90.00
_cell.angle_gamma   90.00
#
_symmetry.space_group_name_H-M   'P 1'
#
loop_
_entity.id
_entity.type
_entity.pdbx_description
1 polymer ?
#
loop_
_entity_poly.entity_id
_entity_poly.type
_entity_poly.pdbx_seq_one_letter_code
_entity_poly.pdbx_strand_id
1 'polypeptide(L)'
;MPCLNLWYTHPYYFTQELIIISAPQRAYLAEVVSNFPTKNKPLFVDTHETSFPSFDKGDHYTKPDITASKPGMDRAPKSWGWQHAGTVIELKYTTDVFDDSDESNTNTSEDALIQLANSARSLLMTSGSCSVYVVSVFAINRARIFRFDHTGFTASRKFNWFNDATVFPTFFYRLYNPKLSGRMEGEDDTISIPTADDKRRMYTALRTNPTYEHMYTEEEATADSLWIVAFRFKHEGGERVYELVRCFTIGPILYNADGLFSRATRVYRVILDEDSSRPNPPVYALKDSWRQVCRRPEIDYYDAIDKYCDDPASEVDSELRASMAQCCGSIDLSIEHPEVGHKHVHHRTRSAGDDNLQRCHMRALLTPVGTPLNEFKSTKSLVQAIESAIIHHEIACKAGVFHRDVSEGNVLFSEVHAGKAFLVDWDYAEFTPEGLRNFNKLFPEREKQKSRYDTLDKSLKDMTGTFPFVAIETIRNTVAHGPHLDLESFYWLLIWMILQHTEHVHGDGAMACSRLFDPLGDTTKCGWI
;
A
#
# COMPACT_ATOMS: atom_id res chain seq x y z
N MET A 1 2.70 -22.75 55.28
CA MET A 1 2.87 -22.05 53.98
C MET A 1 4.09 -22.59 53.25
N PRO A 2 3.93 -23.64 52.44
CA PRO A 2 4.90 -23.93 51.40
C PRO A 2 4.19 -24.14 50.05
N CYS A 3 4.60 -23.41 49.01
CA CYS A 3 4.49 -23.77 47.59
C CYS A 3 5.03 -22.59 46.77
N LEU A 4 6.33 -22.34 46.91
CA LEU A 4 7.15 -21.55 45.99
C LEU A 4 8.31 -22.49 45.65
N ASN A 5 8.09 -23.36 44.66
CA ASN A 5 9.09 -24.14 43.93
C ASN A 5 8.35 -25.14 43.04
N LEU A 6 8.04 -24.73 41.81
CA LEU A 6 7.78 -25.58 40.65
C LEU A 6 7.76 -24.66 39.42
N TRP A 7 8.93 -24.06 39.13
CA TRP A 7 9.15 -23.21 37.97
C TRP A 7 10.34 -23.76 37.21
N TYR A 8 10.21 -24.89 36.53
CA TYR A 8 11.07 -25.24 35.40
C TYR A 8 10.38 -26.36 34.61
N THR A 9 10.42 -26.22 33.28
CA THR A 9 10.09 -27.19 32.22
C THR A 9 8.61 -27.47 31.93
N HIS A 10 8.00 -26.67 31.03
CA HIS A 10 7.36 -27.14 29.77
C HIS A 10 6.48 -26.04 29.10
N PRO A 11 6.43 -25.96 27.75
CA PRO A 11 5.66 -24.95 27.01
C PRO A 11 4.12 -25.03 27.15
N TYR A 12 3.59 -26.04 27.85
CA TYR A 12 2.14 -26.20 28.08
C TYR A 12 1.58 -25.36 29.25
N TYR A 13 2.42 -24.77 30.10
CA TYR A 13 1.98 -23.93 31.22
C TYR A 13 1.81 -22.44 30.89
N PHE A 14 2.26 -22.00 29.72
CA PHE A 14 2.20 -20.58 29.32
C PHE A 14 0.76 -20.07 29.15
N THR A 15 -0.18 -20.91 28.68
CA THR A 15 -1.55 -20.48 28.36
C THR A 15 -2.39 -20.18 29.59
N GLN A 16 -2.29 -21.00 30.66
CA GLN A 16 -3.01 -20.74 31.90
C GLN A 16 -2.49 -19.50 32.65
N GLU A 17 -1.19 -19.24 32.61
CA GLU A 17 -0.60 -18.06 33.26
C GLU A 17 -0.98 -16.75 32.55
N LEU A 18 -1.05 -16.75 31.21
CA LEU A 18 -1.50 -15.58 30.44
C LEU A 18 -2.98 -15.23 30.66
N ILE A 19 -3.87 -16.23 30.78
CA ILE A 19 -5.29 -16.02 31.14
C ILE A 19 -5.44 -15.39 32.53
N ILE A 20 -4.62 -15.83 33.49
CA ILE A 20 -4.62 -15.29 34.86
C ILE A 20 -4.10 -13.85 34.85
N ILE A 21 -3.14 -13.53 33.97
CA ILE A 21 -2.58 -12.19 33.82
C ILE A 21 -3.53 -11.27 33.04
N SER A 22 -4.36 -11.74 32.09
CA SER A 22 -5.18 -10.84 31.27
C SER A 22 -6.44 -10.32 31.97
N ALA A 23 -7.04 -11.10 32.90
CA ALA A 23 -8.37 -10.80 33.44
C ALA A 23 -8.44 -9.48 34.24
N PRO A 24 -7.50 -9.15 35.16
CA PRO A 24 -7.50 -7.87 35.87
C PRO A 24 -7.28 -6.68 34.91
N GLN A 25 -6.41 -6.85 33.92
CA GLN A 25 -6.10 -5.85 32.89
C GLN A 25 -7.36 -5.53 32.08
N ARG A 26 -8.09 -6.57 31.64
CA ARG A 26 -9.35 -6.39 30.90
C ARG A 26 -10.43 -5.72 31.74
N ALA A 27 -10.56 -6.06 33.02
CA ALA A 27 -11.52 -5.41 33.91
C ALA A 27 -11.22 -3.92 34.05
N TYR A 28 -9.94 -3.55 34.23
CA TYR A 28 -9.52 -2.15 34.23
C TYR A 28 -9.83 -1.45 32.90
N LEU A 29 -9.47 -2.04 31.76
CA LEU A 29 -9.72 -1.46 30.43
C LEU A 29 -11.22 -1.28 30.14
N ALA A 30 -12.05 -2.22 30.59
CA ALA A 30 -13.50 -2.12 30.48
C ALA A 30 -14.06 -0.96 31.31
N GLU A 31 -13.51 -0.72 32.50
CA GLU A 31 -13.86 0.43 33.34
C GLU A 31 -13.41 1.74 32.69
N VAL A 32 -12.22 1.77 32.08
CA VAL A 32 -11.71 2.96 31.37
C VAL A 32 -12.68 3.43 30.28
N VAL A 33 -13.32 2.51 29.57
CA VAL A 33 -14.26 2.84 28.48
C VAL A 33 -15.73 2.78 28.89
N SER A 34 -16.02 2.60 30.18
CA SER A 34 -17.39 2.37 30.67
C SER A 34 -18.33 3.52 30.30
N ASN A 35 -17.84 4.76 30.40
CA ASN A 35 -18.56 6.01 30.16
C ASN A 35 -18.46 6.54 28.72
N PHE A 36 -17.87 5.79 27.78
CA PHE A 36 -17.78 6.24 26.39
C PHE A 36 -19.17 6.22 25.74
N PRO A 37 -19.47 7.13 24.79
CA PRO A 37 -20.70 7.06 24.00
C PRO A 37 -20.83 5.68 23.34
N THR A 38 -22.02 5.07 23.34
CA THR A 38 -22.23 3.70 22.84
C THR A 38 -21.65 3.48 21.44
N LYS A 39 -21.89 4.42 20.51
CA LYS A 39 -21.35 4.40 19.14
C LYS A 39 -19.82 4.43 19.02
N ASN A 40 -19.15 4.89 20.07
CA ASN A 40 -17.70 5.04 20.13
C ASN A 40 -17.05 3.98 21.04
N LYS A 41 -17.84 3.23 21.81
CA LYS A 41 -17.34 2.32 22.85
C LYS A 41 -16.76 1.04 22.24
N PRO A 42 -15.51 0.64 22.58
CA PRO A 42 -14.97 -0.66 22.20
C PRO A 42 -15.29 -1.76 23.22
N LEU A 43 -15.10 -3.00 22.78
CA LEU A 43 -15.01 -4.17 23.64
C LEU A 43 -13.56 -4.61 23.78
N PHE A 44 -13.12 -4.87 25.01
CA PHE A 44 -11.83 -5.53 25.27
C PHE A 44 -12.04 -7.02 25.48
N VAL A 45 -11.46 -7.81 24.58
CA VAL A 45 -11.65 -9.26 24.53
C VAL A 45 -10.30 -9.95 24.69
N ASP A 46 -10.29 -11.03 25.46
CA ASP A 46 -9.13 -11.91 25.54
C ASP A 46 -9.03 -12.71 24.24
N THR A 47 -7.94 -12.55 23.51
CA THR A 47 -7.74 -13.13 22.18
C THR A 47 -6.47 -13.97 22.07
N HIS A 48 -5.79 -14.31 23.18
CA HIS A 48 -4.49 -15.01 23.14
C HIS A 48 -4.55 -16.39 22.44
N GLU A 49 -5.70 -17.09 22.46
CA GLU A 49 -5.89 -18.33 21.68
C GLU A 49 -6.58 -18.10 20.32
N THR A 50 -7.09 -16.89 20.08
CA THR A 50 -7.83 -16.55 18.87
C THR A 50 -6.87 -16.25 17.74
N SER A 51 -7.01 -17.00 16.64
CA SER A 51 -6.18 -16.81 15.46
C SER A 51 -6.81 -15.77 14.54
N PHE A 52 -6.06 -14.70 14.27
CA PHE A 52 -6.41 -13.71 13.26
C PHE A 52 -5.76 -14.08 11.94
N PRO A 53 -6.49 -14.01 10.81
CA PRO A 53 -5.95 -14.38 9.50
C PRO A 53 -4.69 -13.57 9.18
N SER A 54 -3.68 -14.24 8.62
CA SER A 54 -2.56 -13.52 8.02
C SER A 54 -3.03 -12.78 6.78
N PHE A 55 -2.34 -11.68 6.48
CA PHE A 55 -2.53 -10.95 5.24
C PHE A 55 -1.93 -11.69 4.03
N ASP A 56 -0.80 -12.37 4.23
CA ASP A 56 -0.11 -13.11 3.15
C ASP A 56 -0.60 -14.55 3.08
N LYS A 57 -0.82 -15.03 1.85
CA LYS A 57 -1.20 -16.43 1.61
C LYS A 57 -0.02 -17.34 1.96
N GLY A 58 -0.15 -18.10 3.04
CA GLY A 58 0.87 -19.07 3.49
C GLY A 58 1.58 -18.68 4.79
N ASP A 59 1.36 -17.46 5.28
CA ASP A 59 1.94 -16.98 6.54
C ASP A 59 1.17 -17.45 7.78
N HIS A 60 1.85 -17.39 8.92
CA HIS A 60 1.27 -17.76 10.21
C HIS A 60 0.22 -16.76 10.69
N TYR A 61 -0.86 -17.30 11.29
CA TYR A 61 -1.86 -16.51 12.00
C TYR A 61 -1.23 -15.72 13.14
N THR A 62 -1.71 -14.49 13.36
CA THR A 62 -1.33 -13.69 14.53
C THR A 62 -2.31 -13.94 15.66
N LYS A 63 -1.82 -13.94 16.91
CA LYS A 63 -2.62 -14.17 18.12
C LYS A 63 -2.35 -13.06 19.13
N PRO A 64 -2.98 -11.87 18.96
CA PRO A 64 -2.83 -10.80 19.93
C PRO A 64 -3.42 -11.20 21.28
N ASP A 65 -2.77 -10.83 22.38
CA ASP A 65 -3.22 -11.26 23.72
C ASP A 65 -4.58 -10.65 24.11
N ILE A 66 -4.74 -9.34 23.95
CA ILE A 66 -6.02 -8.64 24.15
C ILE A 66 -6.32 -7.79 22.93
N THR A 67 -7.54 -7.90 22.41
CA THR A 67 -8.02 -7.07 21.30
C THR A 67 -9.08 -6.09 21.79
N ALA A 68 -8.92 -4.82 21.44
CA ALA A 68 -9.98 -3.83 21.51
C ALA A 68 -10.71 -3.78 20.17
N SER A 69 -12.03 -3.94 20.17
CA SER A 69 -12.81 -3.92 18.92
C SER A 69 -12.82 -2.52 18.26
N LYS A 70 -13.28 -2.47 17.01
CA LYS A 70 -13.78 -1.23 16.40
C LYS A 70 -14.93 -0.64 17.25
N PRO A 71 -15.19 0.68 17.13
CA PRO A 71 -16.21 1.35 17.93
C PRO A 71 -17.62 0.80 17.67
N GLY A 72 -18.47 0.79 18.70
CA GLY A 72 -19.89 0.46 18.55
C GLY A 72 -20.20 -1.03 18.40
N MET A 73 -19.25 -1.93 18.68
CA MET A 73 -19.54 -3.35 18.77
C MET A 73 -20.12 -3.68 20.15
N ASP A 74 -21.31 -4.29 20.18
CA ASP A 74 -21.98 -4.69 21.43
C ASP A 74 -21.59 -6.11 21.89
N ARG A 75 -21.09 -6.94 20.96
CA ARG A 75 -20.64 -8.32 21.23
C ARG A 75 -19.43 -8.69 20.39
N ALA A 76 -18.57 -9.55 20.94
CA ALA A 76 -17.47 -10.15 20.18
C ALA A 76 -18.01 -10.99 19.00
N PRO A 77 -17.35 -10.94 17.83
CA PRO A 77 -17.74 -11.77 16.70
C PRO A 77 -17.44 -13.25 16.99
N LYS A 78 -18.13 -14.16 16.29
CA LYS A 78 -17.88 -15.61 16.40
C LYS A 78 -16.50 -16.00 15.88
N SER A 79 -16.03 -15.28 14.87
CA SER A 79 -14.70 -15.41 14.29
C SER A 79 -14.10 -14.02 14.18
N TRP A 80 -12.87 -13.86 14.67
CA TRP A 80 -12.17 -12.60 14.59
C TRP A 80 -11.46 -12.45 13.24
N GLY A 81 -11.46 -11.22 12.78
CA GLY A 81 -10.75 -10.76 11.59
C GLY A 81 -10.29 -9.34 11.86
N TRP A 82 -9.25 -8.89 11.16
CA TRP A 82 -8.64 -7.59 11.39
C TRP A 82 -9.58 -6.41 11.17
N GLN A 83 -10.63 -6.57 10.36
CA GLN A 83 -11.70 -5.59 10.18
C GLN A 83 -12.51 -5.31 11.44
N HIS A 84 -12.50 -6.24 12.42
CA HIS A 84 -13.17 -6.07 13.70
C HIS A 84 -12.29 -5.44 14.77
N ALA A 85 -10.96 -5.44 14.58
CA ALA A 85 -10.01 -4.95 15.56
C ALA A 85 -9.76 -3.43 15.38
N GLY A 86 -9.80 -2.70 16.49
CA GLY A 86 -9.44 -1.28 16.54
C GLY A 86 -7.98 -1.08 16.97
N THR A 87 -7.55 -1.80 18.01
CA THR A 87 -6.17 -1.85 18.49
C THR A 87 -5.95 -3.17 19.22
N VAL A 88 -4.69 -3.57 19.39
CA VAL A 88 -4.31 -4.76 20.16
C VAL A 88 -3.33 -4.41 21.27
N ILE A 89 -3.33 -5.22 22.31
CA ILE A 89 -2.46 -5.11 23.47
C ILE A 89 -1.72 -6.44 23.62
N GLU A 90 -0.40 -6.40 23.47
CA GLU A 90 0.48 -7.57 23.67
C GLU A 90 1.03 -7.56 25.11
N LEU A 91 0.91 -8.69 25.80
CA LEU A 91 1.35 -8.90 27.16
C LEU A 91 2.70 -9.62 27.15
N LYS A 92 3.70 -9.03 27.82
CA LYS A 92 5.03 -9.62 27.99
C LYS A 92 5.34 -9.77 29.48
N TYR A 93 6.05 -10.82 29.85
CA TYR A 93 6.35 -11.06 31.26
C TYR A 93 7.31 -10.02 31.83
N THR A 94 8.47 -9.83 31.20
CA THR A 94 9.51 -8.88 31.65
C THR A 94 10.06 -7.99 30.53
N THR A 95 10.03 -8.46 29.29
CA THR A 95 10.72 -7.84 28.15
C THR A 95 10.09 -6.53 27.70
N ASP A 96 10.88 -5.46 27.70
CA ASP A 96 10.61 -4.23 26.97
C ASP A 96 11.29 -4.34 25.60
N VAL A 97 10.62 -3.96 24.52
CA VAL A 97 11.14 -4.10 23.13
C VAL A 97 12.38 -3.24 22.83
N PHE A 98 12.78 -2.36 23.75
CA PHE A 98 13.99 -1.53 23.66
C PHE A 98 15.04 -1.88 24.73
N ASP A 99 14.90 -3.03 25.42
CA ASP A 99 15.87 -3.46 26.41
C ASP A 99 16.97 -4.31 25.72
N ASP A 100 18.10 -3.66 25.43
CA ASP A 100 19.27 -4.26 24.76
C ASP A 100 20.33 -4.75 25.78
N SER A 101 19.96 -4.91 27.05
CA SER A 101 20.93 -5.11 28.14
C SER A 101 21.57 -6.51 28.20
N ASP A 102 21.14 -7.48 27.38
CA ASP A 102 21.70 -8.84 27.33
C ASP A 102 21.46 -9.54 25.97
N GLU A 103 22.43 -10.29 25.43
CA GLU A 103 22.32 -10.97 24.11
C GLU A 103 21.18 -12.00 24.02
N SER A 104 20.74 -12.59 25.14
CA SER A 104 19.54 -13.46 25.15
C SER A 104 18.23 -12.68 25.15
N ASN A 105 18.25 -11.45 25.70
CA ASN A 105 17.10 -10.56 25.72
C ASN A 105 16.92 -9.85 24.38
N THR A 106 17.98 -9.61 23.60
CA THR A 106 17.87 -8.99 22.26
C THR A 106 16.98 -9.81 21.32
N ASN A 107 17.17 -11.13 21.23
CA ASN A 107 16.30 -11.98 20.40
C ASN A 107 14.83 -11.93 20.87
N THR A 108 14.60 -11.89 22.19
CA THR A 108 13.25 -11.81 22.76
C THR A 108 12.60 -10.43 22.52
N SER A 109 13.40 -9.37 22.55
CA SER A 109 12.98 -7.99 22.26
C SER A 109 12.67 -7.81 20.77
N GLU A 110 13.48 -8.39 19.89
CA GLU A 110 13.26 -8.42 18.44
C GLU A 110 11.97 -9.18 18.10
N ASP A 111 11.78 -10.40 18.65
CA ASP A 111 10.55 -11.18 18.45
C ASP A 111 9.31 -10.42 18.93
N ALA A 112 9.41 -9.74 20.08
CA ALA A 112 8.32 -8.92 20.60
C ALA A 112 8.00 -7.72 19.70
N LEU A 113 9.02 -7.08 19.11
CA LEU A 113 8.83 -6.00 18.15
C LEU A 113 8.23 -6.52 16.84
N ILE A 114 8.68 -7.67 16.34
CA ILE A 114 8.12 -8.33 15.14
C ILE A 114 6.64 -8.63 15.35
N GLN A 115 6.25 -9.18 16.50
CA GLN A 115 4.84 -9.44 16.81
C GLN A 115 4.00 -8.16 16.80
N LEU A 116 4.48 -7.08 17.44
CA LEU A 116 3.79 -5.78 17.43
C LEU A 116 3.68 -5.21 16.00
N ALA A 117 4.76 -5.33 15.21
CA ALA A 117 4.81 -4.86 13.83
C ALA A 117 3.86 -5.66 12.93
N ASN A 118 3.74 -6.97 13.11
CA ASN A 118 2.78 -7.82 12.40
C ASN A 118 1.34 -7.41 12.71
N SER A 119 1.01 -7.21 13.99
CA SER A 119 -0.30 -6.70 14.39
C SER A 119 -0.60 -5.32 13.80
N ALA A 120 0.37 -4.40 13.83
CA ALA A 120 0.23 -3.08 13.25
C ALA A 120 0.05 -3.13 11.72
N ARG A 121 0.81 -3.99 11.04
CA ARG A 121 0.71 -4.25 9.60
C ARG A 121 -0.70 -4.67 9.25
N SER A 122 -1.21 -5.73 9.88
CA SER A 122 -2.55 -6.21 9.58
C SER A 122 -3.64 -5.17 9.86
N LEU A 123 -3.54 -4.40 10.94
CA LEU A 123 -4.47 -3.29 11.20
C LEU A 123 -4.42 -2.23 10.09
N LEU A 124 -3.23 -1.76 9.67
CA LEU A 124 -3.07 -0.78 8.60
C LEU A 124 -3.65 -1.29 7.27
N MET A 125 -3.37 -2.56 6.96
CA MET A 125 -3.71 -3.15 5.67
C MET A 125 -5.20 -3.47 5.52
N THR A 126 -5.89 -3.79 6.62
CA THR A 126 -7.33 -4.11 6.59
C THR A 126 -8.23 -2.90 6.80
N SER A 127 -7.80 -1.89 7.57
CA SER A 127 -8.71 -0.81 7.99
C SER A 127 -8.73 0.41 7.07
N GLY A 128 -7.84 0.49 6.07
CA GLY A 128 -7.68 1.71 5.28
C GLY A 128 -7.14 2.90 6.08
N SER A 129 -6.59 2.67 7.28
CA SER A 129 -6.12 3.73 8.17
C SER A 129 -4.76 4.25 7.74
N CYS A 130 -4.53 5.54 7.98
CA CYS A 130 -3.27 6.21 7.69
C CYS A 130 -2.29 6.11 8.86
N SER A 131 -2.79 5.78 10.06
CA SER A 131 -1.97 5.34 11.20
C SER A 131 -2.79 4.44 12.12
N VAL A 132 -2.11 3.51 12.80
CA VAL A 132 -2.72 2.63 13.80
C VAL A 132 -1.93 2.67 15.10
N TYR A 133 -2.55 2.20 16.17
CA TYR A 133 -1.94 2.13 17.47
C TYR A 133 -1.91 0.70 17.98
N VAL A 134 -0.81 0.32 18.62
CA VAL A 134 -0.63 -0.96 19.29
C VAL A 134 -0.03 -0.72 20.67
N VAL A 135 -0.42 -1.49 21.67
CA VAL A 135 0.07 -1.33 23.05
C VAL A 135 0.88 -2.57 23.44
N SER A 136 2.00 -2.35 24.12
CA SER A 136 2.70 -3.42 24.83
C SER A 136 2.60 -3.17 26.32
N VAL A 137 2.21 -4.20 27.08
CA VAL A 137 2.22 -4.22 28.55
C VAL A 137 3.24 -5.25 29.00
N PHE A 138 4.16 -4.87 29.88
CA PHE A 138 5.23 -5.73 30.34
C PHE A 138 5.55 -5.52 31.81
N ALA A 139 6.24 -6.48 32.44
CA ALA A 139 6.56 -6.44 33.87
C ALA A 139 5.32 -6.15 34.75
N ILE A 140 4.14 -6.63 34.31
CA ILE A 140 2.80 -6.45 34.89
C ILE A 140 2.31 -4.99 34.86
N ASN A 141 3.10 -4.03 35.32
CA ASN A 141 2.69 -2.65 35.57
C ASN A 141 3.30 -1.62 34.60
N ARG A 142 4.11 -2.04 33.63
CA ARG A 142 4.71 -1.14 32.63
C ARG A 142 3.99 -1.25 31.31
N ALA A 143 3.95 -0.14 30.57
CA ALA A 143 3.39 -0.11 29.23
C ALA A 143 4.12 0.84 28.30
N ARG A 144 3.95 0.59 27.00
CA ARG A 144 4.28 1.49 25.89
C ARG A 144 3.15 1.51 24.88
N ILE A 145 2.90 2.69 24.33
CA ILE A 145 1.97 2.89 23.22
C ILE A 145 2.81 3.13 21.97
N PHE A 146 2.54 2.38 20.93
CA PHE A 146 3.17 2.49 19.62
C PHE A 146 2.15 3.09 18.64
N ARG A 147 2.58 4.08 17.86
CA ARG A 147 1.85 4.59 16.70
C ARG A 147 2.62 4.19 15.46
N PHE A 148 2.04 3.36 14.62
CA PHE A 148 2.56 2.95 13.33
C PHE A 148 1.89 3.74 12.21
N ASP A 149 2.65 4.11 11.19
CA ASP A 149 2.16 4.55 9.89
C ASP A 149 3.05 3.97 8.78
N HIS A 150 2.77 4.30 7.52
CA HIS A 150 3.52 3.77 6.38
C HIS A 150 4.97 4.27 6.27
N THR A 151 5.40 5.21 7.13
CA THR A 151 6.80 5.69 7.19
C THR A 151 7.62 4.99 8.26
N GLY A 152 6.99 4.44 9.30
CA GLY A 152 7.68 3.92 10.46
C GLY A 152 6.77 3.82 11.68
N PHE A 153 7.38 3.85 12.87
CA PHE A 153 6.63 3.91 14.12
C PHE A 153 7.26 4.88 15.13
N THR A 154 6.43 5.36 16.05
CA THR A 154 6.86 6.07 17.26
C THR A 154 6.37 5.31 18.48
N ALA A 155 7.15 5.34 19.54
CA ALA A 155 6.78 4.73 20.81
C ALA A 155 6.79 5.78 21.92
N SER A 156 5.83 5.67 22.84
CA SER A 156 5.89 6.43 24.08
C SER A 156 7.13 6.04 24.89
N ARG A 157 7.56 6.91 25.81
CA ARG A 157 8.42 6.47 26.92
C ARG A 157 7.69 5.37 27.70
N LYS A 158 8.43 4.43 28.31
CA LYS A 158 7.82 3.46 29.23
C LYS A 158 7.17 4.20 30.39
N PHE A 159 5.94 3.84 30.71
CA PHE A 159 5.21 4.40 31.84
C PHE A 159 4.70 3.27 32.74
N ASN A 160 4.45 3.59 34.01
CA ASN A 160 3.81 2.66 34.93
C ASN A 160 2.30 2.96 34.94
N TRP A 161 1.50 2.06 34.39
CA TRP A 161 0.06 2.31 34.20
C TRP A 161 -0.78 2.09 35.46
N PHE A 162 -0.21 1.49 36.52
CA PHE A 162 -0.84 1.47 37.85
C PHE A 162 -0.73 2.83 38.54
N ASN A 163 0.44 3.47 38.43
CA ASN A 163 0.72 4.74 39.09
C ASN A 163 0.26 5.95 38.26
N ASP A 164 0.32 5.84 36.93
CA ASP A 164 -0.13 6.87 36.01
C ASP A 164 -1.52 6.53 35.48
N ALA A 165 -2.51 6.72 36.34
CA ALA A 165 -3.91 6.40 36.06
C ALA A 165 -4.52 7.27 34.93
N THR A 166 -3.79 8.24 34.39
CA THR A 166 -4.32 9.18 33.37
C THR A 166 -3.99 8.77 31.94
N VAL A 167 -2.91 8.01 31.72
CA VAL A 167 -2.40 7.72 30.36
C VAL A 167 -3.38 6.87 29.57
N PHE A 168 -3.79 5.71 30.09
CA PHE A 168 -4.71 4.83 29.36
C PHE A 168 -6.10 5.44 29.14
N PRO A 169 -6.76 6.07 30.15
CA PRO A 169 -8.02 6.77 29.90
C PRO A 169 -7.91 7.86 28.85
N THR A 170 -6.86 8.69 28.91
CA THR A 170 -6.67 9.76 27.92
C THR A 170 -6.41 9.18 26.53
N PHE A 171 -5.56 8.16 26.42
CA PHE A 171 -5.24 7.51 25.16
C PHE A 171 -6.47 6.87 24.51
N PHE A 172 -7.16 5.97 25.22
CA PHE A 172 -8.33 5.29 24.67
C PHE A 172 -9.48 6.26 24.39
N TYR A 173 -9.66 7.29 25.21
CA TYR A 173 -10.67 8.32 24.93
C TYR A 173 -10.40 9.02 23.61
N ARG A 174 -9.16 9.48 23.38
CA ARG A 174 -8.78 10.14 22.12
C ARG A 174 -8.85 9.21 20.93
N LEU A 175 -8.41 7.96 21.09
CA LEU A 175 -8.43 6.95 20.03
C LEU A 175 -9.86 6.64 19.54
N TYR A 176 -10.82 6.58 20.46
CA TYR A 176 -12.21 6.19 20.16
C TYR A 176 -13.20 7.35 20.06
N ASN A 177 -12.79 8.59 20.35
CA ASN A 177 -13.62 9.78 20.21
C ASN A 177 -12.96 10.83 19.30
N PRO A 178 -12.65 10.47 18.04
CA PRO A 178 -12.17 11.45 17.06
C PRO A 178 -13.29 12.43 16.68
N LYS A 179 -12.97 13.43 15.86
CA LYS A 179 -13.94 14.45 15.38
C LYS A 179 -15.16 13.82 14.71
N LEU A 180 -14.97 12.75 13.96
CA LEU A 180 -16.03 12.00 13.30
C LEU A 180 -16.46 10.81 14.17
N SER A 181 -17.69 10.88 14.68
CA SER A 181 -18.17 9.84 15.58
C SER A 181 -18.38 8.49 14.87
N GLY A 182 -18.19 7.39 15.61
CA GLY A 182 -18.25 6.02 15.06
C GLY A 182 -16.97 5.60 14.36
N ARG A 183 -15.94 6.46 14.35
CA ARG A 183 -14.62 6.21 13.76
C ARG A 183 -13.56 6.15 14.83
N MET A 184 -12.34 5.81 14.41
CA MET A 184 -11.15 5.85 15.25
C MET A 184 -10.15 6.90 14.76
N GLU A 185 -9.35 7.42 15.69
CA GLU A 185 -8.21 8.26 15.34
C GLU A 185 -7.24 7.49 14.44
N GLY A 186 -6.80 8.12 13.34
CA GLY A 186 -5.90 7.53 12.36
C GLY A 186 -6.59 6.91 11.15
N GLU A 187 -7.92 6.73 11.17
CA GLU A 187 -8.68 6.35 9.98
C GLU A 187 -8.70 7.47 8.94
N ASP A 188 -8.78 7.09 7.67
CA ASP A 188 -8.93 8.04 6.57
C ASP A 188 -10.37 8.56 6.46
N ASP A 189 -10.57 9.85 6.75
CA ASP A 189 -11.90 10.46 6.77
C ASP A 189 -12.53 10.63 5.38
N THR A 190 -11.73 10.49 4.33
CA THR A 190 -12.15 10.57 2.93
C THR A 190 -12.61 9.23 2.36
N ILE A 191 -12.56 8.17 3.16
CA ILE A 191 -13.12 6.84 2.86
C ILE A 191 -14.39 6.63 3.70
N SER A 192 -15.45 6.12 3.07
CA SER A 192 -16.71 5.77 3.74
C SER A 192 -17.33 4.49 3.18
N ILE A 193 -18.19 3.84 3.99
CA ILE A 193 -18.88 2.61 3.62
C ILE A 193 -20.16 2.97 2.84
N PRO A 194 -20.39 2.42 1.63
CA PRO A 194 -21.61 2.63 0.85
C PRO A 194 -22.84 2.00 1.49
N THR A 195 -24.00 2.64 1.29
CA THR A 195 -25.29 2.08 1.68
C THR A 195 -25.73 0.96 0.73
N ALA A 196 -26.74 0.17 1.13
CA ALA A 196 -27.30 -0.86 0.24
C ALA A 196 -27.92 -0.25 -1.05
N ASP A 197 -28.47 0.96 -0.97
CA ASP A 197 -28.99 1.68 -2.13
C ASP A 197 -27.86 2.14 -3.06
N ASP A 198 -26.75 2.63 -2.50
CA ASP A 198 -25.56 2.95 -3.29
C ASP A 198 -25.06 1.72 -4.05
N LYS A 199 -24.91 0.58 -3.37
CA LYS A 199 -24.44 -0.68 -3.98
C LYS A 199 -25.31 -1.07 -5.17
N ARG A 200 -26.64 -1.10 -5.00
CA ARG A 200 -27.60 -1.41 -6.08
C ARG A 200 -27.50 -0.44 -7.25
N ARG A 201 -27.45 0.86 -6.97
CA ARG A 201 -27.38 1.92 -7.98
C ARG A 201 -26.10 1.81 -8.79
N MET A 202 -24.95 1.67 -8.13
CA MET A 202 -23.65 1.59 -8.80
C MET A 202 -23.49 0.29 -9.59
N TYR A 203 -23.98 -0.84 -9.07
CA TYR A 203 -24.00 -2.10 -9.82
C TYR A 203 -24.90 -2.01 -11.07
N THR A 204 -26.06 -1.36 -10.96
CA THR A 204 -26.94 -1.12 -12.12
C THR A 204 -26.23 -0.28 -13.19
N ALA A 205 -25.47 0.74 -12.79
CA ALA A 205 -24.67 1.56 -13.69
C ALA A 205 -23.57 0.74 -14.39
N LEU A 206 -22.80 -0.05 -13.61
CA LEU A 206 -21.76 -0.95 -14.12
C LEU A 206 -22.30 -1.89 -15.21
N ARG A 207 -23.50 -2.44 -15.01
CA ARG A 207 -24.13 -3.36 -15.97
C ARG A 207 -24.47 -2.74 -17.32
N THR A 208 -24.46 -1.41 -17.44
CA THR A 208 -24.64 -0.74 -18.74
C THR A 208 -23.35 -0.63 -19.54
N ASN A 209 -22.20 -0.97 -18.93
CA ASN A 209 -20.90 -1.00 -19.60
C ASN A 209 -20.66 -2.39 -20.20
N PRO A 210 -20.54 -2.53 -21.54
CA PRO A 210 -20.38 -3.83 -22.21
C PRO A 210 -19.16 -4.64 -21.77
N THR A 211 -18.09 -3.98 -21.30
CA THR A 211 -16.90 -4.68 -20.80
C THR A 211 -17.17 -5.39 -19.47
N TYR A 212 -18.05 -4.84 -18.64
CA TYR A 212 -18.25 -5.30 -17.26
C TYR A 212 -19.62 -5.92 -16.98
N GLU A 213 -20.55 -5.88 -17.93
CA GLU A 213 -21.95 -6.33 -17.74
C GLU A 213 -22.12 -7.78 -17.23
N HIS A 214 -21.12 -8.62 -17.51
CA HIS A 214 -21.10 -10.05 -17.17
C HIS A 214 -19.86 -10.44 -16.35
N MET A 215 -19.03 -9.46 -15.97
CA MET A 215 -17.78 -9.74 -15.25
C MET A 215 -18.02 -10.12 -13.79
N TYR A 216 -19.10 -9.59 -13.19
CA TYR A 216 -19.41 -9.78 -11.77
C TYR A 216 -20.90 -10.00 -11.53
N THR A 217 -21.22 -10.80 -10.52
CA THR A 217 -22.51 -10.72 -9.82
C THR A 217 -22.60 -9.45 -8.96
N GLU A 218 -23.79 -9.09 -8.48
CA GLU A 218 -23.96 -7.92 -7.59
C GLU A 218 -23.15 -8.08 -6.30
N GLU A 219 -23.13 -9.30 -5.74
CA GLU A 219 -22.40 -9.60 -4.52
C GLU A 219 -20.89 -9.46 -4.73
N GLU A 220 -20.34 -10.08 -5.79
CA GLU A 220 -18.90 -9.95 -6.12
C GLU A 220 -18.51 -8.50 -6.42
N ALA A 221 -19.35 -7.75 -7.13
CA ALA A 221 -19.08 -6.36 -7.47
C ALA A 221 -19.12 -5.43 -6.25
N THR A 222 -19.92 -5.74 -5.22
CA THR A 222 -20.28 -4.77 -4.17
C THR A 222 -20.01 -5.18 -2.74
N ALA A 223 -19.58 -6.42 -2.46
CA ALA A 223 -19.36 -6.92 -1.10
C ALA A 223 -18.45 -6.00 -0.28
N ASP A 224 -17.25 -5.73 -0.81
CA ASP A 224 -16.19 -4.95 -0.16
C ASP A 224 -16.06 -3.52 -0.73
N SER A 225 -17.14 -3.00 -1.34
CA SER A 225 -17.12 -1.65 -1.92
C SER A 225 -16.91 -0.56 -0.88
N LEU A 226 -16.17 0.47 -1.29
CA LEU A 226 -15.88 1.68 -0.56
C LEU A 226 -16.26 2.90 -1.42
N TRP A 227 -16.63 3.97 -0.73
CA TRP A 227 -16.61 5.31 -1.30
C TRP A 227 -15.27 5.96 -0.96
N ILE A 228 -14.52 6.38 -1.97
CA ILE A 228 -13.21 7.01 -1.83
C ILE A 228 -13.24 8.37 -2.54
N VAL A 229 -12.80 9.42 -1.87
CA VAL A 229 -12.64 10.74 -2.50
C VAL A 229 -11.31 10.79 -3.27
N ALA A 230 -11.35 11.29 -4.50
CA ALA A 230 -10.19 11.48 -5.36
C ALA A 230 -10.30 12.79 -6.14
N PHE A 231 -9.29 13.11 -6.95
CA PHE A 231 -9.29 14.25 -7.86
C PHE A 231 -9.42 13.78 -9.32
N ARG A 232 -10.09 14.60 -10.13
CA ARG A 232 -10.13 14.48 -11.60
C ARG A 232 -9.78 15.81 -12.26
N PHE A 233 -9.21 15.76 -13.45
CA PHE A 233 -9.04 16.89 -14.35
C PHE A 233 -10.31 17.15 -15.15
N LYS A 234 -10.67 18.43 -15.21
CA LYS A 234 -11.55 18.98 -16.25
C LYS A 234 -10.80 19.98 -17.09
N HIS A 235 -11.17 20.05 -18.37
CA HIS A 235 -10.72 21.13 -19.24
C HIS A 235 -11.75 22.24 -19.22
N GLU A 236 -11.41 23.38 -18.62
CA GLU A 236 -12.24 24.58 -18.60
C GLU A 236 -11.42 25.74 -19.19
N GLY A 237 -11.94 26.38 -20.24
CA GLY A 237 -11.26 27.50 -20.89
C GLY A 237 -9.88 27.16 -21.50
N GLY A 238 -9.56 25.88 -21.72
CA GLY A 238 -8.26 25.43 -22.21
C GLY A 238 -7.25 25.08 -21.11
N GLU A 239 -7.60 25.27 -19.84
CA GLU A 239 -6.77 24.91 -18.70
C GLU A 239 -7.28 23.64 -18.01
N ARG A 240 -6.37 22.91 -17.35
CA ARG A 240 -6.73 21.76 -16.51
C ARG A 240 -7.10 22.27 -15.12
N VAL A 241 -8.38 22.16 -14.77
CA VAL A 241 -8.91 22.46 -13.45
C VAL A 241 -9.10 21.16 -12.69
N TYR A 242 -8.70 21.16 -11.42
CA TYR A 242 -8.92 20.04 -10.52
C TYR A 242 -10.32 20.10 -9.93
N GLU A 243 -10.97 18.95 -9.85
CA GLU A 243 -12.20 18.82 -9.09
C GLU A 243 -12.17 17.60 -8.19
N LEU A 244 -12.92 17.71 -7.09
CA LEU A 244 -13.19 16.61 -6.22
C LEU A 244 -14.23 15.67 -6.82
N VAL A 245 -13.91 14.38 -6.84
CA VAL A 245 -14.82 13.32 -7.26
C VAL A 245 -14.95 12.26 -6.17
N ARG A 246 -16.12 11.62 -6.12
CA ARG A 246 -16.38 10.49 -5.24
C ARG A 246 -16.41 9.21 -6.07
N CYS A 247 -15.54 8.28 -5.73
CA CYS A 247 -15.31 7.03 -6.46
C CYS A 247 -15.93 5.86 -5.69
N PHE A 248 -16.74 5.04 -6.36
CA PHE A 248 -17.24 3.77 -5.82
C PHE A 248 -16.33 2.64 -6.28
N THR A 249 -15.78 1.84 -5.37
CA THR A 249 -14.94 0.69 -5.74
C THR A 249 -15.80 -0.50 -6.18
N ILE A 250 -15.37 -1.20 -7.23
CA ILE A 250 -16.07 -2.31 -7.87
C ILE A 250 -15.21 -3.57 -7.84
N GLY A 251 -15.79 -4.66 -7.35
CA GLY A 251 -15.14 -5.97 -7.38
C GLY A 251 -13.95 -6.09 -6.43
N PRO A 252 -13.12 -7.12 -6.59
CA PRO A 252 -11.90 -7.28 -5.80
C PRO A 252 -10.89 -6.17 -6.09
N ILE A 253 -10.03 -5.90 -5.11
CA ILE A 253 -8.87 -5.01 -5.28
C ILE A 253 -7.97 -5.53 -6.41
N LEU A 254 -7.53 -4.63 -7.30
CA LEU A 254 -6.68 -4.98 -8.45
C LEU A 254 -5.25 -5.30 -8.01
N TYR A 255 -4.75 -4.53 -7.04
CA TYR A 255 -3.42 -4.73 -6.48
C TYR A 255 -3.39 -4.22 -5.03
N ASN A 256 -2.69 -4.94 -4.16
CA ASN A 256 -2.47 -4.56 -2.78
C ASN A 256 -1.04 -4.93 -2.41
N ALA A 257 -0.21 -3.93 -2.17
CA ALA A 257 1.11 -4.14 -1.59
C ALA A 257 0.94 -4.78 -0.20
N ASP A 258 1.98 -5.43 0.29
CA ASP A 258 1.92 -6.21 1.53
C ASP A 258 2.87 -5.65 2.61
N GLY A 259 3.92 -4.91 2.25
CA GLY A 259 4.92 -4.40 3.20
C GLY A 259 4.42 -3.33 4.18
N LEU A 260 4.84 -3.41 5.45
CA LEU A 260 4.50 -2.47 6.52
C LEU A 260 5.03 -1.04 6.27
N PHE A 261 6.34 -0.91 5.98
CA PHE A 261 7.00 0.37 5.69
C PHE A 261 7.24 0.55 4.19
N SER A 262 6.17 0.41 3.41
CA SER A 262 6.22 0.39 1.95
C SER A 262 5.47 1.58 1.34
N ARG A 263 5.30 1.57 0.00
CA ARG A 263 4.34 2.45 -0.67
C ARG A 263 2.90 2.14 -0.29
N ALA A 264 2.63 0.98 0.31
CA ALA A 264 1.29 0.49 0.68
C ALA A 264 0.27 0.68 -0.43
N THR A 265 0.72 0.47 -1.67
CA THR A 265 -0.05 0.76 -2.87
C THR A 265 -1.28 -0.14 -2.93
N ARG A 266 -2.44 0.48 -3.10
CA ARG A 266 -3.72 -0.16 -3.34
C ARG A 266 -4.28 0.34 -4.65
N VAL A 267 -4.74 -0.55 -5.51
CA VAL A 267 -5.35 -0.18 -6.78
C VAL A 267 -6.75 -0.75 -6.84
N TYR A 268 -7.73 0.13 -7.03
CA TYR A 268 -9.14 -0.23 -7.08
C TYR A 268 -9.69 0.03 -8.47
N ARG A 269 -10.60 -0.83 -8.94
CA ARG A 269 -11.48 -0.46 -10.04
C ARG A 269 -12.58 0.45 -9.49
N VAL A 270 -12.84 1.59 -10.13
CA VAL A 270 -13.83 2.56 -9.66
C VAL A 270 -14.72 3.14 -10.75
N ILE A 271 -15.96 3.47 -10.36
CA ILE A 271 -16.87 4.32 -11.12
C ILE A 271 -17.11 5.60 -10.31
N LEU A 272 -17.18 6.75 -10.99
CA LEU A 272 -17.50 8.02 -10.33
C LEU A 272 -18.99 8.11 -10.02
N ASP A 273 -19.33 8.64 -8.84
CA ASP A 273 -20.72 8.74 -8.37
C ASP A 273 -21.63 9.48 -9.36
N GLU A 274 -21.13 10.59 -9.92
CA GLU A 274 -21.82 11.40 -10.92
C GLU A 274 -22.01 10.69 -12.28
N ASP A 275 -21.22 9.66 -12.57
CA ASP A 275 -21.33 8.87 -13.80
C ASP A 275 -22.35 7.74 -13.67
N SER A 276 -22.91 7.51 -12.48
CA SER A 276 -23.86 6.41 -12.21
C SER A 276 -25.15 6.46 -13.02
N SER A 277 -25.53 7.63 -13.54
CA SER A 277 -26.70 7.79 -14.39
C SER A 277 -26.36 7.74 -15.88
N ARG A 278 -25.08 7.74 -16.24
CA ARG A 278 -24.61 7.74 -17.63
C ARG A 278 -24.66 6.30 -18.17
N PRO A 279 -25.16 6.08 -19.40
CA PRO A 279 -25.02 4.77 -20.03
C PRO A 279 -23.54 4.52 -20.34
N ASN A 280 -23.08 3.28 -20.13
CA ASN A 280 -21.68 2.90 -20.32
C ASN A 280 -20.72 3.80 -19.52
N PRO A 281 -20.83 3.86 -18.18
CA PRO A 281 -20.00 4.74 -17.37
C PRO A 281 -18.52 4.38 -17.54
N PRO A 282 -17.62 5.38 -17.62
CA PRO A 282 -16.19 5.13 -17.57
C PRO A 282 -15.78 4.41 -16.29
N VAL A 283 -14.81 3.52 -16.42
CA VAL A 283 -14.24 2.78 -15.29
C VAL A 283 -12.75 3.11 -15.21
N TYR A 284 -12.32 3.48 -14.02
CA TYR A 284 -10.95 3.94 -13.75
C TYR A 284 -10.22 3.00 -12.80
N ALA A 285 -8.90 3.04 -12.81
CA ALA A 285 -8.05 2.47 -11.79
C ALA A 285 -7.67 3.57 -10.80
N LEU A 286 -8.18 3.51 -9.56
CA LEU A 286 -7.78 4.42 -8.49
C LEU A 286 -6.60 3.83 -7.72
N LYS A 287 -5.42 4.42 -7.89
CA LYS A 287 -4.19 4.08 -7.17
C LYS A 287 -4.09 4.95 -5.91
N ASP A 288 -4.07 4.32 -4.74
CA ASP A 288 -3.92 4.90 -3.41
C ASP A 288 -2.57 4.46 -2.84
N SER A 289 -1.67 5.39 -2.49
CA SER A 289 -0.28 5.02 -2.12
C SER A 289 0.44 6.08 -1.29
N TRP A 290 1.52 5.68 -0.61
CA TRP A 290 2.41 6.52 0.17
C TRP A 290 3.76 6.71 -0.54
N ARG A 291 3.82 7.71 -1.42
CA ARG A 291 4.99 8.04 -2.22
C ARG A 291 6.05 8.73 -1.37
N GLN A 292 7.34 8.43 -1.60
CA GLN A 292 8.43 9.17 -0.95
C GLN A 292 8.42 10.65 -1.39
N VAL A 293 8.45 11.58 -0.43
CA VAL A 293 8.43 13.03 -0.69
C VAL A 293 9.65 13.47 -1.51
N CYS A 294 10.77 12.79 -1.33
CA CYS A 294 11.99 13.04 -2.06
C CYS A 294 11.90 12.69 -3.55
N ARG A 295 10.91 11.91 -3.99
CA ARG A 295 10.65 11.61 -5.41
C ARG A 295 9.75 12.67 -6.04
N ARG A 296 9.75 12.76 -7.37
CA ARG A 296 8.80 13.60 -8.11
C ARG A 296 7.42 12.91 -8.12
N PRO A 297 6.29 13.64 -8.09
CA PRO A 297 4.97 13.04 -8.28
C PRO A 297 4.85 12.29 -9.62
N GLU A 298 4.26 11.11 -9.60
CA GLU A 298 4.05 10.27 -10.80
C GLU A 298 3.32 11.02 -11.93
N ILE A 299 2.36 11.87 -11.56
CA ILE A 299 1.60 12.69 -12.50
C ILE A 299 2.46 13.56 -13.40
N ASP A 300 3.61 14.05 -12.93
CA ASP A 300 4.48 14.90 -13.75
C ASP A 300 4.99 14.15 -14.98
N TYR A 301 5.23 12.84 -14.85
CA TYR A 301 5.65 11.99 -15.96
C TYR A 301 4.50 11.72 -16.93
N TYR A 302 3.30 11.44 -16.41
CA TYR A 302 2.10 11.34 -17.24
C TYR A 302 1.83 12.64 -18.01
N ASP A 303 1.96 13.80 -17.37
CA ASP A 303 1.73 15.09 -18.00
C ASP A 303 2.75 15.38 -19.11
N ALA A 304 4.01 14.99 -18.93
CA ALA A 304 5.03 15.12 -19.97
C ALA A 304 4.73 14.22 -21.19
N ILE A 305 4.34 12.97 -20.94
CA ILE A 305 3.98 12.01 -22.00
C ILE A 305 2.72 12.48 -22.73
N ASP A 306 1.69 12.91 -21.99
CA ASP A 306 0.46 13.47 -22.54
C ASP A 306 0.75 14.67 -23.45
N LYS A 307 1.60 15.61 -23.01
CA LYS A 307 1.96 16.78 -23.81
C LYS A 307 2.72 16.43 -25.08
N TYR A 308 3.57 15.41 -25.04
CA TYR A 308 4.22 14.90 -26.23
C TYR A 308 3.19 14.30 -27.20
N CYS A 309 2.27 13.46 -26.72
CA CYS A 309 1.25 12.85 -27.58
C CYS A 309 0.23 13.86 -28.15
N ASP A 310 -0.07 14.92 -27.41
CA ASP A 310 -0.96 15.99 -27.88
C ASP A 310 -0.31 16.89 -28.94
N ASP A 311 1.02 16.83 -29.10
CA ASP A 311 1.74 17.56 -30.15
C ASP A 311 1.45 16.92 -31.52
N PRO A 312 0.89 17.68 -32.49
CA PRO A 312 0.64 17.18 -33.84
C PRO A 312 1.89 16.65 -34.56
N ALA A 313 3.10 17.05 -34.14
CA ALA A 313 4.37 16.57 -34.69
C ALA A 313 4.81 15.20 -34.15
N SER A 314 4.15 14.66 -33.11
CA SER A 314 4.54 13.39 -32.48
C SER A 314 4.16 12.14 -33.28
N GLU A 315 3.25 12.29 -34.25
CA GLU A 315 2.68 11.21 -35.08
C GLU A 315 2.05 10.06 -34.28
N VAL A 316 1.70 10.28 -33.00
CA VAL A 316 1.00 9.29 -32.17
C VAL A 316 -0.47 9.26 -32.57
N ASP A 317 -0.94 8.12 -33.08
CA ASP A 317 -2.34 7.97 -33.46
C ASP A 317 -3.28 7.88 -32.23
N SER A 318 -4.55 8.21 -32.45
CA SER A 318 -5.55 8.29 -31.37
C SER A 318 -5.91 6.94 -30.75
N GLU A 319 -5.79 5.83 -31.48
CA GLU A 319 -6.07 4.49 -30.97
C GLU A 319 -4.93 4.03 -30.05
N LEU A 320 -3.68 4.22 -30.47
CA LEU A 320 -2.50 3.99 -29.66
C LEU A 320 -2.55 4.83 -28.38
N ARG A 321 -2.82 6.12 -28.52
CA ARG A 321 -2.98 7.06 -27.39
C ARG A 321 -4.04 6.59 -26.40
N ALA A 322 -5.20 6.14 -26.89
CA ALA A 322 -6.29 5.65 -26.04
C ALA A 322 -5.89 4.39 -25.27
N SER A 323 -5.04 3.54 -25.85
CA SER A 323 -4.55 2.32 -25.21
C SER A 323 -3.42 2.52 -24.19
N MET A 324 -2.79 3.70 -24.16
CA MET A 324 -1.76 4.06 -23.17
C MET A 324 -2.36 4.38 -21.79
N ALA A 325 -1.58 4.15 -20.73
CA ALA A 325 -1.92 4.65 -19.41
C ALA A 325 -1.95 6.19 -19.38
N GLN A 326 -2.95 6.73 -18.69
CA GLN A 326 -3.19 8.17 -18.54
C GLN A 326 -3.54 8.46 -17.09
N CYS A 327 -3.09 9.61 -16.59
CA CYS A 327 -3.52 10.13 -15.30
C CYS A 327 -4.67 11.12 -15.49
N CYS A 328 -5.87 10.70 -15.08
CA CYS A 328 -7.08 11.53 -15.12
C CYS A 328 -7.16 12.50 -13.94
N GLY A 329 -6.28 12.40 -12.94
CA GLY A 329 -6.28 13.25 -11.77
C GLY A 329 -5.37 12.72 -10.68
N SER A 330 -4.74 13.60 -9.90
CA SER A 330 -3.99 13.20 -8.72
C SER A 330 -4.10 14.23 -7.60
N ILE A 331 -4.13 13.75 -6.36
CA ILE A 331 -4.15 14.56 -5.14
C ILE A 331 -3.12 14.05 -4.13
N ASP A 332 -2.42 14.99 -3.49
CA ASP A 332 -1.62 14.76 -2.29
C ASP A 332 -2.45 15.09 -1.04
N LEU A 333 -2.90 14.07 -0.32
CA LEU A 333 -3.73 14.17 0.89
C LEU A 333 -2.93 14.56 2.14
N SER A 334 -1.60 14.68 2.03
CA SER A 334 -0.76 15.22 3.10
C SER A 334 -0.80 16.75 3.18
N ILE A 335 -1.28 17.39 2.11
CA ILE A 335 -1.43 18.84 2.02
C ILE A 335 -2.87 19.20 2.35
N GLU A 336 -3.05 20.33 3.02
CA GLU A 336 -4.38 20.82 3.37
C GLU A 336 -5.08 21.34 2.12
N HIS A 337 -6.13 20.62 1.70
CA HIS A 337 -7.03 21.07 0.64
C HIS A 337 -8.28 21.65 1.29
N PRO A 338 -8.57 22.95 1.12
CA PRO A 338 -9.76 23.58 1.71
C PRO A 338 -11.05 22.84 1.39
N GLU A 339 -11.09 22.25 0.19
CA GLU A 339 -12.21 21.49 -0.37
C GLU A 339 -12.44 20.14 0.34
N VAL A 340 -11.37 19.52 0.86
CA VAL A 340 -11.41 18.17 1.49
C VAL A 340 -11.53 18.29 3.02
N GLY A 341 -11.05 19.40 3.60
CA GLY A 341 -11.01 19.58 5.05
C GLY A 341 -10.12 18.57 5.79
N HIS A 342 -9.38 17.75 5.04
CA HIS A 342 -8.56 16.66 5.51
C HIS A 342 -7.08 17.03 5.45
N LYS A 343 -6.34 16.65 6.49
CA LYS A 343 -4.90 16.84 6.56
C LYS A 343 -4.27 15.65 7.26
N HIS A 344 -3.52 14.85 6.52
CA HIS A 344 -2.66 13.85 7.14
C HIS A 344 -1.40 14.49 7.71
N VAL A 345 -1.24 14.39 9.02
CA VAL A 345 0.05 14.69 9.66
C VAL A 345 0.90 13.43 9.61
N HIS A 346 1.72 13.30 8.59
CA HIS A 346 2.76 12.27 8.56
C HIS A 346 3.77 12.51 9.68
N HIS A 347 4.34 11.43 10.19
CA HIS A 347 5.46 11.55 11.10
C HIS A 347 6.67 12.14 10.36
N ARG A 348 7.14 13.31 10.81
CA ARG A 348 8.54 13.72 10.60
C ARG A 348 9.37 13.10 11.71
N THR A 349 10.12 12.04 11.40
CA THR A 349 11.11 11.47 12.31
C THR A 349 12.01 12.60 12.81
N ARG A 350 12.10 12.77 14.13
CA ARG A 350 13.02 13.74 14.77
C ARG A 350 14.49 13.33 14.64
N SER A 351 14.75 12.13 14.12
CA SER A 351 16.07 11.69 13.71
C SER A 351 16.51 12.54 12.52
N ALA A 352 17.43 13.45 12.79
CA ALA A 352 17.92 14.43 11.84
C ALA A 352 18.31 13.81 10.48
N GLY A 353 17.61 14.21 9.41
CA GLY A 353 18.25 14.40 8.11
C GLY A 353 17.97 13.41 6.98
N ASP A 354 17.06 12.44 7.11
CA ASP A 354 16.75 11.54 5.99
C ASP A 354 15.35 11.77 5.40
N ASP A 355 15.24 12.80 4.55
CA ASP A 355 14.03 13.08 3.76
C ASP A 355 13.60 11.90 2.86
N ASN A 356 14.45 10.87 2.71
CA ASN A 356 14.18 9.67 1.91
C ASN A 356 13.13 8.73 2.52
N LEU A 357 12.89 8.83 3.83
CA LEU A 357 11.89 8.00 4.54
C LEU A 357 10.53 8.70 4.68
N GLN A 358 10.48 10.03 4.46
CA GLN A 358 9.22 10.75 4.50
C GLN A 358 8.36 10.35 3.31
N ARG A 359 7.10 10.03 3.58
CA ARG A 359 6.11 9.70 2.56
C ARG A 359 4.92 10.66 2.64
N CYS A 360 4.33 10.96 1.49
CA CYS A 360 3.06 11.63 1.37
C CYS A 360 2.01 10.69 0.79
N HIS A 361 0.79 10.78 1.29
CA HIS A 361 -0.35 10.00 0.82
C HIS A 361 -0.90 10.60 -0.46
N MET A 362 -0.86 9.83 -1.54
CA MET A 362 -1.28 10.21 -2.88
C MET A 362 -2.44 9.34 -3.33
N ARG A 363 -3.38 9.95 -4.07
CA ARG A 363 -4.30 9.24 -4.94
C ARG A 363 -4.12 9.66 -6.38
N ALA A 364 -4.12 8.70 -7.29
CA ALA A 364 -4.13 8.93 -8.73
C ALA A 364 -5.28 8.16 -9.36
N LEU A 365 -6.10 8.85 -10.14
CA LEU A 365 -7.16 8.26 -10.96
C LEU A 365 -6.55 7.99 -12.34
N LEU A 366 -6.48 6.72 -12.73
CA LEU A 366 -5.79 6.25 -13.93
C LEU A 366 -6.76 5.56 -14.90
N THR A 367 -6.41 5.54 -16.18
CA THR A 367 -7.11 4.78 -17.23
C THR A 367 -6.08 4.31 -18.28
N PRO A 368 -6.27 3.18 -18.98
CA PRO A 368 -7.32 2.18 -18.77
C PRO A 368 -7.11 1.33 -17.51
N VAL A 369 -8.13 0.55 -17.15
CA VAL A 369 -7.99 -0.55 -16.18
C VAL A 369 -7.39 -1.76 -16.88
N GLY A 370 -6.56 -2.52 -16.15
CA GLY A 370 -5.89 -3.68 -16.71
C GLY A 370 -5.82 -4.88 -15.78
N THR A 371 -5.50 -6.02 -16.37
CA THR A 371 -5.26 -7.28 -15.67
C THR A 371 -3.77 -7.66 -15.67
N PRO A 372 -3.29 -8.42 -14.67
CA PRO A 372 -1.88 -8.78 -14.55
C PRO A 372 -1.30 -9.51 -15.77
N LEU A 373 -0.02 -9.27 -16.07
CA LEU A 373 0.67 -9.89 -17.20
C LEU A 373 0.70 -11.42 -17.12
N ASN A 374 0.76 -12.00 -15.92
CA ASN A 374 0.79 -13.46 -15.72
C ASN A 374 -0.53 -14.19 -16.06
N GLU A 375 -1.60 -13.46 -16.36
CA GLU A 375 -2.86 -14.05 -16.80
C GLU A 375 -2.93 -14.32 -18.31
N PHE A 376 -1.81 -14.16 -19.03
CA PHE A 376 -1.72 -14.36 -20.48
C PHE A 376 -2.27 -15.73 -20.91
N LYS A 377 -2.99 -15.74 -22.04
CA LYS A 377 -3.63 -16.98 -22.56
C LYS A 377 -2.74 -17.75 -23.53
N SER A 378 -1.70 -17.11 -24.05
CA SER A 378 -0.72 -17.70 -24.95
C SER A 378 0.60 -16.93 -24.91
N THR A 379 1.70 -17.59 -25.29
CA THR A 379 2.99 -16.92 -25.47
C THR A 379 2.92 -15.82 -26.52
N LYS A 380 2.06 -15.96 -27.54
CA LYS A 380 1.77 -14.89 -28.51
C LYS A 380 1.20 -13.65 -27.83
N SER A 381 0.18 -13.80 -26.98
CA SER A 381 -0.41 -12.65 -26.26
C SER A 381 0.58 -12.01 -25.29
N LEU A 382 1.46 -12.79 -24.66
CA LEU A 382 2.53 -12.27 -23.81
C LEU A 382 3.52 -11.40 -24.62
N VAL A 383 4.00 -11.89 -25.77
CA VAL A 383 4.94 -11.13 -26.62
C VAL A 383 4.28 -9.86 -27.16
N GLN A 384 3.01 -9.92 -27.57
CA GLN A 384 2.26 -8.74 -28.03
C GLN A 384 2.04 -7.72 -26.90
N ALA A 385 1.87 -8.17 -25.66
CA ALA A 385 1.77 -7.28 -24.51
C ALA A 385 3.09 -6.53 -24.25
N ILE A 386 4.20 -7.26 -24.25
CA ILE A 386 5.55 -6.68 -24.10
C ILE A 386 5.85 -5.72 -25.26
N GLU A 387 5.51 -6.08 -26.49
CA GLU A 387 5.61 -5.20 -27.66
C GLU A 387 4.83 -3.89 -27.46
N SER A 388 3.57 -3.97 -27.01
CA SER A 388 2.76 -2.77 -26.71
C SER A 388 3.43 -1.89 -25.65
N ALA A 389 3.97 -2.49 -24.58
CA ALA A 389 4.68 -1.78 -23.52
C ALA A 389 5.98 -1.12 -24.01
N ILE A 390 6.73 -1.77 -24.91
CA ILE A 390 7.93 -1.20 -25.54
C ILE A 390 7.57 0.00 -26.43
N ILE A 391 6.47 -0.06 -27.18
CA ILE A 391 5.99 1.07 -27.99
C ILE A 391 5.64 2.26 -27.07
N HIS A 392 4.94 2.01 -25.96
CA HIS A 392 4.62 3.06 -24.98
C HIS A 392 5.87 3.63 -24.31
N HIS A 393 6.86 2.77 -24.02
CA HIS A 393 8.16 3.17 -23.50
C HIS A 393 8.94 4.03 -24.50
N GLU A 394 8.91 3.72 -25.80
CA GLU A 394 9.53 4.52 -26.85
C GLU A 394 8.92 5.93 -26.89
N ILE A 395 7.60 6.03 -26.82
CA ILE A 395 6.89 7.32 -26.74
C ILE A 395 7.32 8.10 -25.50
N ALA A 396 7.40 7.45 -24.34
CA ALA A 396 7.87 8.09 -23.12
C ALA A 396 9.32 8.56 -23.23
N CYS A 397 10.20 7.78 -23.85
CA CYS A 397 11.58 8.18 -24.11
C CYS A 397 11.66 9.42 -25.01
N LYS A 398 10.81 9.51 -26.04
CA LYS A 398 10.71 10.68 -26.92
C LYS A 398 10.17 11.91 -26.18
N ALA A 399 9.28 11.71 -25.20
CA ALA A 399 8.86 12.74 -24.25
C ALA A 399 9.95 13.11 -23.22
N GLY A 400 11.08 12.41 -23.22
CA GLY A 400 12.20 12.63 -22.30
C GLY A 400 12.02 11.98 -20.92
N VAL A 401 11.28 10.87 -20.84
CA VAL A 401 11.01 10.10 -19.62
C VAL A 401 11.57 8.68 -19.73
N PHE A 402 12.33 8.24 -18.72
CA PHE A 402 12.76 6.85 -18.56
C PHE A 402 11.96 6.18 -17.45
N HIS A 403 11.60 4.90 -17.63
CA HIS A 403 10.71 4.19 -16.71
C HIS A 403 11.44 3.68 -15.46
N ARG A 404 12.61 3.02 -15.65
CA ARG A 404 13.51 2.49 -14.61
C ARG A 404 13.01 1.33 -13.76
N ASP A 405 11.72 1.03 -13.78
CA ASP A 405 11.15 -0.12 -13.04
C ASP A 405 10.28 -1.01 -13.93
N VAL A 406 10.78 -1.43 -15.09
CA VAL A 406 10.05 -2.41 -15.92
C VAL A 406 9.98 -3.74 -15.17
N SER A 407 8.77 -4.25 -14.94
CA SER A 407 8.51 -5.48 -14.17
C SER A 407 7.18 -6.12 -14.56
N GLU A 408 6.93 -7.34 -14.07
CA GLU A 408 5.66 -8.06 -14.26
C GLU A 408 4.44 -7.25 -13.78
N GLY A 409 4.58 -6.50 -12.68
CA GLY A 409 3.50 -5.70 -12.10
C GLY A 409 3.19 -4.41 -12.86
N ASN A 410 4.09 -3.98 -13.76
CA ASN A 410 4.01 -2.68 -14.42
C ASN A 410 3.58 -2.77 -15.89
N VAL A 411 3.40 -3.97 -16.43
CA VAL A 411 2.79 -4.21 -17.74
C VAL A 411 1.45 -4.90 -17.55
N LEU A 412 0.37 -4.30 -18.02
CA LEU A 412 -0.99 -4.81 -17.81
C LEU A 412 -1.71 -5.01 -19.14
N PHE A 413 -2.50 -6.08 -19.26
CA PHE A 413 -3.44 -6.23 -20.37
C PHE A 413 -4.59 -5.24 -20.21
N SER A 414 -5.06 -4.62 -21.28
CA SER A 414 -6.21 -3.71 -21.21
C SER A 414 -7.54 -4.46 -21.15
N GLU A 415 -8.41 -4.08 -20.21
CA GLU A 415 -9.78 -4.61 -20.12
C GLU A 415 -10.69 -4.04 -21.24
N VAL A 416 -10.37 -2.86 -21.75
CA VAL A 416 -11.21 -2.11 -22.71
C VAL A 416 -10.63 -2.07 -24.12
N HIS A 417 -9.32 -2.31 -24.28
CA HIS A 417 -8.65 -2.38 -25.58
C HIS A 417 -8.20 -3.82 -25.87
N ALA A 418 -9.07 -4.60 -26.50
CA ALA A 418 -8.85 -6.02 -26.75
C ALA A 418 -7.49 -6.30 -27.44
N GLY A 419 -6.69 -7.18 -26.84
CA GLY A 419 -5.38 -7.57 -27.38
C GLY A 419 -4.28 -6.52 -27.23
N LYS A 420 -4.54 -5.40 -26.53
CA LYS A 420 -3.54 -4.39 -26.19
C LYS A 420 -3.09 -4.54 -24.74
N ALA A 421 -1.88 -4.08 -24.47
CA ALA A 421 -1.34 -3.94 -23.12
C ALA A 421 -0.73 -2.55 -22.95
N PHE A 422 -0.50 -2.16 -21.71
CA PHE A 422 0.01 -0.83 -21.39
C PHE A 422 0.97 -0.84 -20.21
N LEU A 423 1.82 0.19 -20.15
CA LEU A 423 2.86 0.37 -19.14
C LEU A 423 2.36 1.36 -18.08
N VAL A 424 2.54 1.02 -16.80
CA VAL A 424 2.10 1.81 -15.63
C VAL A 424 3.21 1.95 -14.59
N ASP A 425 2.95 2.73 -13.54
CA ASP A 425 3.81 2.90 -12.36
C ASP A 425 5.09 3.69 -12.62
N TRP A 426 4.93 4.97 -12.98
CA TRP A 426 6.05 5.90 -13.23
C TRP A 426 6.66 6.47 -11.93
N ASP A 427 6.42 5.85 -10.77
CA ASP A 427 6.93 6.29 -9.46
C ASP A 427 8.46 6.31 -9.37
N TYR A 428 9.13 5.43 -10.13
CA TYR A 428 10.59 5.34 -10.23
C TYR A 428 11.17 6.05 -11.45
N ALA A 429 10.33 6.66 -12.28
CA ALA A 429 10.75 7.28 -13.51
C ALA A 429 11.71 8.45 -13.27
N GLU A 430 12.46 8.80 -14.31
CA GLU A 430 13.35 9.96 -14.32
C GLU A 430 13.25 10.70 -15.64
N PHE A 431 13.34 12.03 -15.58
CA PHE A 431 13.46 12.85 -16.78
C PHE A 431 14.89 12.84 -17.31
N THR A 432 15.03 12.81 -18.64
CA THR A 432 16.27 13.25 -19.28
C THR A 432 16.54 14.72 -18.94
N PRO A 433 17.79 15.21 -19.02
CA PRO A 433 18.07 16.62 -18.82
C PRO A 433 17.25 17.54 -19.73
N GLU A 434 16.91 17.10 -20.94
CA GLU A 434 16.05 17.83 -21.87
C GLU A 434 14.57 17.73 -21.50
N GLY A 435 14.09 16.53 -21.19
CA GLY A 435 12.72 16.30 -20.72
C GLY A 435 12.40 17.15 -19.50
N LEU A 436 13.32 17.25 -18.53
CA LEU A 436 13.15 18.08 -17.34
C LEU A 436 13.08 19.58 -17.68
N ARG A 437 13.92 20.07 -18.60
CA ARG A 437 13.87 21.47 -19.05
C ARG A 437 12.54 21.78 -19.74
N ASN A 438 12.07 20.87 -20.60
CA ASN A 438 10.80 21.02 -21.29
C ASN A 438 9.63 20.97 -20.30
N PHE A 439 9.66 20.04 -19.35
CA PHE A 439 8.67 19.95 -18.29
C PHE A 439 8.59 21.23 -17.46
N ASN A 440 9.72 21.74 -16.94
CA ASN A 440 9.74 22.97 -16.14
C ASN A 440 9.30 24.20 -16.96
N LYS A 441 9.48 24.20 -18.28
CA LYS A 441 8.97 25.26 -19.16
C LYS A 441 7.44 25.19 -19.30
N LEU A 442 6.87 23.99 -19.35
CA LEU A 442 5.43 23.76 -19.49
C LEU A 442 4.68 23.92 -18.16
N PHE A 443 5.33 23.57 -17.04
CA PHE A 443 4.78 23.55 -15.68
C PHE A 443 5.73 24.25 -14.69
N PRO A 444 5.98 25.57 -14.84
CA PRO A 444 6.93 26.31 -14.01
C PRO A 444 6.58 26.30 -12.52
N GLU A 445 5.30 26.20 -12.17
CA GLU A 445 4.82 26.11 -10.80
C GLU A 445 5.15 24.77 -10.12
N ARG A 446 5.52 23.74 -10.90
CA ARG A 446 5.89 22.39 -10.43
C ARG A 446 7.40 22.13 -10.52
N GLU A 447 8.19 23.19 -10.68
CA GLU A 447 9.63 23.08 -10.59
C GLU A 447 10.02 22.67 -9.16
N LYS A 448 10.57 21.46 -9.04
CA LYS A 448 10.95 20.90 -7.75
C LYS A 448 12.23 21.56 -7.25
N GLN A 449 12.21 22.02 -6.00
CA GLN A 449 13.44 22.43 -5.31
C GLN A 449 14.38 21.25 -5.15
N LYS A 450 15.69 21.46 -5.40
CA LYS A 450 16.69 20.42 -5.21
C LYS A 450 16.64 19.89 -3.78
N SER A 451 16.40 18.59 -3.66
CA SER A 451 16.42 17.83 -2.42
C SER A 451 17.77 17.12 -2.24
N ARG A 452 18.02 16.63 -1.02
CA ARG A 452 19.18 15.75 -0.77
C ARG A 452 19.15 14.50 -1.66
N TYR A 453 17.97 13.99 -1.97
CA TYR A 453 17.80 12.86 -2.88
C TYR A 453 18.34 13.19 -4.28
N ASP A 454 18.12 14.42 -4.77
CA ASP A 454 18.68 14.84 -6.08
C ASP A 454 20.21 14.82 -6.09
N THR A 455 20.83 15.06 -4.94
CA THR A 455 22.29 15.01 -4.74
C THR A 455 22.85 13.64 -4.37
N LEU A 456 22.00 12.62 -4.14
CA LEU A 456 22.49 11.25 -3.97
C LEU A 456 23.23 10.82 -5.24
N ASP A 457 24.26 10.01 -5.04
CA ASP A 457 24.94 9.36 -6.14
C ASP A 457 23.91 8.64 -7.03
N LYS A 458 24.07 8.77 -8.35
CA LYS A 458 23.18 8.15 -9.33
C LYS A 458 23.09 6.64 -9.09
N SER A 459 24.21 6.01 -8.74
CA SER A 459 24.27 4.59 -8.36
C SER A 459 23.21 4.19 -7.31
N LEU A 460 23.00 5.03 -6.29
CA LEU A 460 22.04 4.76 -5.21
C LEU A 460 20.59 4.93 -5.67
N LYS A 461 20.34 5.76 -6.68
CA LYS A 461 19.02 5.86 -7.33
C LYS A 461 18.80 4.70 -8.31
N ASP A 462 19.85 4.28 -8.99
CA ASP A 462 19.82 3.24 -10.03
C ASP A 462 19.69 1.82 -9.45
N MET A 463 20.04 1.62 -8.16
CA MET A 463 19.69 0.40 -7.42
C MET A 463 18.22 0.32 -6.98
N THR A 464 17.38 1.31 -7.32
CA THR A 464 15.95 1.27 -7.01
C THR A 464 15.18 0.71 -8.20
N GLY A 465 14.63 -0.49 -8.04
CA GLY A 465 13.87 -1.21 -9.07
C GLY A 465 13.67 -2.67 -8.68
N THR A 466 12.90 -3.40 -9.47
CA THR A 466 12.65 -4.83 -9.24
C THR A 466 13.87 -5.66 -9.67
N PHE A 467 14.72 -6.02 -8.69
CA PHE A 467 16.05 -6.63 -8.90
C PHE A 467 16.18 -7.67 -10.03
N PRO A 468 15.27 -8.66 -10.17
CA PRO A 468 15.33 -9.63 -11.27
C PRO A 468 15.41 -8.98 -12.67
N PHE A 469 14.80 -7.81 -12.86
CA PHE A 469 14.69 -7.16 -14.16
C PHE A 469 15.76 -6.10 -14.43
N VAL A 470 16.39 -5.55 -13.39
CA VAL A 470 17.42 -4.49 -13.50
C VAL A 470 18.56 -4.90 -14.44
N ALA A 471 18.90 -4.05 -15.42
CA ALA A 471 19.96 -4.32 -16.39
C ALA A 471 21.30 -4.72 -15.74
N ILE A 472 22.04 -5.64 -16.36
CA ILE A 472 23.32 -6.16 -15.82
C ILE A 472 24.35 -5.04 -15.67
N GLU A 473 24.39 -4.10 -16.62
CA GLU A 473 25.30 -2.97 -16.56
C GLU A 473 25.04 -2.10 -15.32
N THR A 474 23.77 -1.87 -14.97
CA THR A 474 23.36 -1.15 -13.75
C THR A 474 23.77 -1.89 -12.48
N ILE A 475 23.74 -3.23 -12.48
CA ILE A 475 24.16 -4.04 -11.34
C ILE A 475 25.69 -4.00 -11.15
N ARG A 476 26.45 -4.10 -12.25
CA ARG A 476 27.93 -4.19 -12.20
C ARG A 476 28.62 -2.82 -12.08
N ASN A 477 28.03 -1.77 -12.67
CA ASN A 477 28.67 -0.47 -12.84
C ASN A 477 27.73 0.67 -12.43
N THR A 478 28.31 1.82 -12.08
CA THR A 478 27.57 3.07 -11.96
C THR A 478 27.46 3.73 -13.33
N VAL A 479 26.33 3.52 -14.01
CA VAL A 479 26.07 4.09 -15.34
C VAL A 479 24.89 5.04 -15.32
N ALA A 480 24.92 6.06 -16.18
CA ALA A 480 23.76 6.93 -16.34
C ALA A 480 22.63 6.15 -17.02
N HIS A 481 21.43 6.17 -16.44
CA HIS A 481 20.30 5.45 -17.00
C HIS A 481 19.99 5.92 -18.43
N GLY A 482 19.68 4.97 -19.31
CA GLY A 482 19.30 5.25 -20.70
C GLY A 482 18.27 4.23 -21.21
N PRO A 483 17.70 4.48 -22.41
CA PRO A 483 16.62 3.64 -22.94
C PRO A 483 16.99 2.16 -23.05
N HIS A 484 18.25 1.87 -23.37
CA HIS A 484 18.76 0.50 -23.52
C HIS A 484 18.67 -0.32 -22.23
N LEU A 485 18.73 0.30 -21.04
CA LEU A 485 18.62 -0.40 -19.76
C LEU A 485 17.16 -0.80 -19.46
N ASP A 486 16.20 0.04 -19.83
CA ASP A 486 14.77 -0.32 -19.77
C ASP A 486 14.45 -1.43 -20.81
N LEU A 487 15.04 -1.36 -22.01
CA LEU A 487 14.90 -2.41 -23.03
C LEU A 487 15.50 -3.75 -22.58
N GLU A 488 16.66 -3.73 -21.91
CA GLU A 488 17.21 -4.94 -21.29
C GLU A 488 16.27 -5.48 -20.19
N SER A 489 15.61 -4.59 -19.44
CA SER A 489 14.63 -4.99 -18.43
C SER A 489 13.41 -5.69 -19.05
N PHE A 490 12.93 -5.25 -20.23
CA PHE A 490 11.90 -5.96 -20.99
C PHE A 490 12.36 -7.35 -21.45
N TYR A 491 13.63 -7.51 -21.83
CA TYR A 491 14.20 -8.82 -22.15
C TYR A 491 14.16 -9.75 -20.93
N TRP A 492 14.63 -9.28 -19.76
CA TRP A 492 14.59 -10.08 -18.53
C TRP A 492 13.17 -10.40 -18.08
N LEU A 493 12.23 -9.46 -18.27
CA LEU A 493 10.82 -9.70 -18.04
C LEU A 493 10.30 -10.85 -18.91
N LEU A 494 10.60 -10.85 -20.22
CA LEU A 494 10.18 -11.96 -21.10
C LEU A 494 10.72 -13.32 -20.62
N ILE A 495 12.00 -13.39 -20.25
CA ILE A 495 12.63 -14.62 -19.74
C ILE A 495 11.95 -15.08 -18.45
N TRP A 496 11.73 -14.18 -17.50
CA TRP A 496 11.01 -14.45 -16.26
C TRP A 496 9.61 -15.02 -16.53
N MET A 497 8.84 -14.37 -17.40
CA MET A 497 7.49 -14.80 -17.72
C MET A 497 7.45 -16.20 -18.34
N ILE A 498 8.42 -16.54 -19.20
CA ILE A 498 8.54 -17.88 -19.78
C ILE A 498 8.91 -18.90 -18.70
N LEU A 499 9.95 -18.65 -17.91
CA LEU A 499 10.45 -19.63 -16.92
C LEU A 499 9.47 -19.85 -15.77
N GLN A 500 8.71 -18.83 -15.39
CA GLN A 500 7.81 -18.89 -14.23
C GLN A 500 6.40 -19.36 -14.58
N HIS A 501 5.91 -19.05 -15.78
CA HIS A 501 4.48 -19.21 -16.13
C HIS A 501 4.22 -20.07 -17.37
N THR A 502 5.23 -20.73 -17.93
CA THR A 502 5.04 -21.67 -19.06
C THR A 502 5.65 -23.03 -18.80
N GLU A 503 5.10 -24.06 -19.45
CA GLU A 503 5.78 -25.36 -19.53
C GLU A 503 6.99 -25.24 -20.47
N HIS A 504 8.17 -25.61 -19.97
CA HIS A 504 9.41 -25.50 -20.71
C HIS A 504 10.33 -26.71 -20.49
N VAL A 505 11.24 -26.95 -21.43
CA VAL A 505 12.18 -28.09 -21.42
C VAL A 505 13.56 -27.74 -20.86
N HIS A 506 13.68 -26.63 -20.12
CA HIS A 506 14.93 -26.22 -19.49
C HIS A 506 15.48 -27.33 -18.57
N GLY A 507 16.80 -27.59 -18.61
CA GLY A 507 17.43 -28.70 -17.87
C GLY A 507 17.25 -28.64 -16.35
N ASP A 508 17.05 -27.44 -15.82
CA ASP A 508 16.80 -27.20 -14.39
C ASP A 508 15.31 -27.26 -13.99
N GLY A 509 14.41 -27.51 -14.94
CA GLY A 509 12.97 -27.61 -14.68
C GLY A 509 12.43 -26.42 -13.90
N ALA A 510 11.58 -26.66 -12.91
CA ALA A 510 10.96 -25.60 -12.09
C ALA A 510 11.96 -24.70 -11.33
N MET A 511 13.23 -25.12 -11.19
CA MET A 511 14.28 -24.32 -10.54
C MET A 511 15.00 -23.38 -11.51
N ALA A 512 14.66 -23.39 -12.81
CA ALA A 512 15.33 -22.57 -13.81
C ALA A 512 15.24 -21.07 -13.50
N CYS A 513 14.04 -20.60 -13.12
CA CYS A 513 13.81 -19.19 -12.80
C CYS A 513 14.64 -18.76 -11.57
N SER A 514 14.52 -19.48 -10.45
CA SER A 514 15.27 -19.17 -9.23
C SER A 514 16.78 -19.25 -9.44
N ARG A 515 17.30 -20.25 -10.16
CA ARG A 515 18.75 -20.34 -10.44
C ARG A 515 19.29 -19.19 -11.29
N LEU A 516 18.47 -18.63 -12.18
CA LEU A 516 18.89 -17.52 -13.04
C LEU A 516 18.84 -16.19 -12.28
N PHE A 517 17.79 -15.96 -11.50
CA PHE A 517 17.52 -14.66 -10.89
C PHE A 517 17.94 -14.55 -9.41
N ASP A 518 18.14 -15.65 -8.69
CA ASP A 518 18.59 -15.61 -7.29
C ASP A 518 20.11 -15.40 -7.19
N PRO A 519 20.59 -14.50 -6.32
CA PRO A 519 21.99 -14.07 -6.28
C PRO A 519 23.01 -15.11 -5.76
N LEU A 520 22.60 -16.36 -5.52
CA LEU A 520 23.40 -17.36 -4.79
C LEU A 520 24.21 -18.33 -5.67
N GLY A 521 24.32 -18.11 -7.00
CA GLY A 521 25.01 -19.06 -7.91
C GLY A 521 25.89 -18.45 -9.02
N ASP A 522 26.83 -19.27 -9.53
CA ASP A 522 27.74 -18.92 -10.64
C ASP A 522 27.04 -18.84 -12.02
N THR A 523 25.81 -19.35 -12.14
CA THR A 523 25.00 -19.37 -13.38
C THR A 523 23.95 -18.26 -13.44
N THR A 524 24.07 -17.25 -12.58
CA THR A 524 23.09 -16.17 -12.46
C THR A 524 23.04 -15.30 -13.71
N LYS A 525 22.01 -14.46 -13.81
CA LYS A 525 21.90 -13.37 -14.78
C LYS A 525 23.22 -12.59 -14.91
N CYS A 526 23.89 -12.34 -13.79
CA CYS A 526 25.19 -11.68 -13.76
C CYS A 526 26.35 -12.51 -14.33
N GLY A 527 26.22 -13.81 -14.59
CA GLY A 527 27.24 -14.68 -15.18
C GLY A 527 27.07 -14.95 -16.69
N TRP A 528 25.98 -14.48 -17.32
CA TRP A 528 25.69 -14.70 -18.74
C TRP A 528 26.44 -13.74 -19.70
N ILE A 529 27.18 -12.77 -19.16
CA ILE A 529 28.12 -11.88 -19.87
C ILE A 529 29.51 -12.14 -19.32
#